data_AF-A0A0R3F395-F1
#
_entry.id   AF-A0A0R3F395-F1
#
_cell.length_a   1.000
_cell.length_b   1.000
_cell.length_c   1.000
_cell.angle_alpha   90.00
_cell.angle_beta   90.00
_cell.angle_gamma   90.00
#
_symmetry.space_group_name_H-M   'P 1'
#
loop_
_entity.id
_entity.type
_entity.pdbx_description
1 polymer ?
#
loop_
_entity_poly.entity_id
_entity_poly.type
_entity_poly.pdbx_seq_one_letter_code
_entity_poly.pdbx_strand_id
1 'polypeptide(L)'
;MPSSAEPLNVDPDELRLTADHLDAHASEFLSSHQGTHARAGQVQLGSGLAAAALPEMLAGWEADGTRFGQHFSAHAEGHKTAAVKYVRTDTGNASGITDAGSGL
;
A
#
# COMPACT_ATOMS: atom_id res chain seq x y z
N MET A 1 13.61 31.46 0.91
CA MET A 1 13.77 30.35 -0.05
C MET A 1 14.00 29.10 0.77
N PRO A 2 13.14 28.07 0.71
CA PRO A 2 13.47 26.80 1.37
C PRO A 2 14.77 26.26 0.75
N SER A 3 15.68 25.84 1.63
CA SER A 3 17.04 25.37 1.36
C SER A 3 17.05 24.23 0.35
N SER A 4 18.14 24.14 -0.43
CA SER A 4 18.46 23.04 -1.35
C SER A 4 18.06 21.70 -0.75
N ALA A 5 17.23 20.96 -1.47
CA ALA A 5 16.79 19.63 -1.08
C ALA A 5 18.03 18.77 -0.82
N GLU A 6 18.15 18.29 0.41
CA GLU A 6 19.13 17.26 0.75
C GLU A 6 18.96 16.08 -0.22
N PRO A 7 20.05 15.53 -0.78
CA PRO A 7 19.93 14.42 -1.71
C PRO A 7 19.15 13.29 -1.05
N LEU A 8 18.03 12.92 -1.66
CA LEU A 8 17.23 11.78 -1.25
C LEU A 8 18.08 10.52 -1.42
N ASN A 9 18.59 9.97 -0.31
CA ASN A 9 19.22 8.66 -0.28
C ASN A 9 18.12 7.60 -0.22
N VAL A 10 17.64 7.16 -1.38
CA VAL A 10 16.59 6.15 -1.49
C VAL A 10 17.21 4.83 -1.90
N ASP A 11 17.03 3.81 -1.07
CA ASP A 11 17.40 2.43 -1.40
C ASP A 11 16.23 1.74 -2.13
N PRO A 12 16.39 1.37 -3.42
CA PRO A 12 15.35 0.65 -4.16
C PRO A 12 14.99 -0.72 -3.57
N ASP A 13 15.91 -1.38 -2.86
CA ASP A 13 15.65 -2.67 -2.23
C ASP A 13 14.81 -2.53 -0.97
N GLU A 14 15.02 -1.46 -0.18
CA GLU A 14 14.12 -1.13 0.94
C GLU A 14 12.71 -0.77 0.46
N LEU A 15 12.59 -0.09 -0.69
CA LEU A 15 11.29 0.19 -1.30
C LEU A 15 10.56 -1.11 -1.71
N ARG A 16 11.28 -2.08 -2.31
CA ARG A 16 10.69 -3.38 -2.67
C ARG A 16 10.27 -4.17 -1.44
N LEU A 17 11.13 -4.26 -0.43
CA LEU A 17 10.82 -4.93 0.83
C LEU A 17 9.58 -4.31 1.51
N THR A 18 9.49 -2.98 1.51
CA THR A 18 8.33 -2.27 2.04
C THR A 18 7.06 -2.59 1.25
N ALA A 19 7.15 -2.67 -0.09
CA ALA A 19 6.02 -3.06 -0.93
C ALA A 19 5.54 -4.49 -0.62
N ASP A 20 6.46 -5.43 -0.45
CA ASP A 20 6.13 -6.83 -0.11
C ASP A 20 5.45 -6.92 1.26
N HIS A 21 5.91 -6.14 2.25
CA HIS A 21 5.26 -6.04 3.55
C HIS A 21 3.85 -5.45 3.44
N LEU A 22 3.64 -4.44 2.60
CA LEU A 22 2.32 -3.83 2.39
C LEU A 22 1.34 -4.83 1.73
N ASP A 23 1.80 -5.63 0.76
CA ASP A 23 1.00 -6.68 0.14
C ASP A 23 0.63 -7.80 1.14
N ALA A 24 1.58 -8.19 1.99
CA ALA A 24 1.33 -9.16 3.05
C ALA A 24 0.30 -8.63 4.06
N HIS A 25 0.44 -7.38 4.51
CA HIS A 25 -0.52 -6.74 5.40
C HIS A 25 -1.90 -6.55 4.76
N ALA A 26 -1.98 -6.23 3.47
CA ALA A 26 -3.24 -6.16 2.75
C ALA A 26 -3.99 -7.51 2.81
N SER A 27 -3.26 -8.59 2.55
CA SER A 27 -3.80 -9.96 2.54
C SER A 27 -4.29 -10.39 3.93
N GLU A 28 -3.48 -10.13 4.96
CA GLU A 28 -3.85 -10.41 6.36
C GLU A 28 -5.07 -9.58 6.79
N PHE A 29 -5.07 -8.28 6.49
CA PHE A 29 -6.17 -7.38 6.80
C PHE A 29 -7.48 -7.86 6.17
N LEU A 30 -7.47 -8.16 4.87
CA LEU A 30 -8.67 -8.60 4.15
C LEU A 30 -9.20 -9.94 4.70
N SER A 31 -8.31 -10.90 4.97
CA SER A 31 -8.70 -12.18 5.55
C SER A 31 -9.31 -12.01 6.94
N SER A 32 -8.72 -11.17 7.79
CA SER A 32 -9.21 -10.91 9.16
C SER A 32 -10.53 -10.14 9.14
N HIS A 33 -10.64 -9.15 8.26
CA HIS A 33 -11.85 -8.35 8.04
C HIS A 33 -13.00 -9.25 7.60
N GLN A 34 -12.84 -10.04 6.54
CA GLN A 34 -13.87 -10.96 6.04
C GLN A 34 -14.29 -11.98 7.12
N GLY A 35 -13.32 -12.53 7.85
CA GLY A 35 -13.60 -13.47 8.94
C GLY A 35 -14.40 -12.85 10.08
N THR A 36 -14.14 -11.59 10.42
CA THR A 36 -14.85 -10.89 11.49
C THR A 36 -16.21 -10.36 11.01
N HIS A 37 -16.31 -9.91 9.76
CA HIS A 37 -17.55 -9.49 9.11
C HIS A 37 -18.55 -10.65 9.06
N ALA A 38 -18.11 -11.83 8.62
CA ALA A 38 -18.93 -13.03 8.59
C ALA A 38 -19.48 -13.40 9.98
N ARG A 39 -18.64 -13.31 11.03
CA ARG A 39 -19.08 -13.56 12.42
C ARG A 39 -20.10 -12.52 12.88
N ALA A 40 -19.88 -11.24 12.57
CA ALA A 40 -20.78 -10.16 12.94
C ALA A 40 -22.15 -10.30 12.23
N GLY A 41 -22.17 -10.74 10.97
CA GLY A 41 -23.40 -11.04 10.23
C GLY A 41 -24.22 -12.21 10.79
N GLN A 42 -23.64 -13.06 11.63
CA GLN A 42 -24.32 -14.19 12.27
C GLN A 42 -24.90 -13.86 13.65
N VAL A 43 -24.68 -12.64 14.16
CA VAL A 43 -25.15 -12.24 15.49
C VAL A 43 -26.67 -12.09 15.50
N GLN A 44 -27.33 -12.76 16.44
CA GLN A 44 -28.76 -12.66 16.67
C GLN A 44 -29.03 -11.68 17.82
N LEU A 45 -29.34 -10.43 17.48
CA LEU A 45 -29.57 -9.35 18.46
C LEU A 45 -31.02 -9.31 19.02
N GLY A 46 -31.90 -10.23 18.59
CA GLY A 46 -33.32 -10.18 18.91
C GLY A 46 -34.04 -9.02 18.22
N SER A 47 -35.14 -8.53 18.80
CA SER A 47 -35.89 -7.38 18.28
C SER A 47 -35.39 -6.06 18.87
N GLY A 48 -35.28 -5.01 18.06
CA GLY A 48 -35.00 -3.65 18.53
C GLY A 48 -34.19 -2.84 17.53
N LEU A 49 -33.89 -1.59 17.90
CA LEU A 49 -33.16 -0.65 17.04
C LEU A 49 -31.76 -1.14 16.66
N ALA A 50 -31.06 -1.83 17.58
CA ALA A 50 -29.74 -2.39 17.30
C ALA A 50 -29.79 -3.47 16.21
N ALA A 51 -30.79 -4.36 16.27
CA ALA A 51 -30.99 -5.38 15.25
C ALA A 51 -31.36 -4.77 13.89
N ALA A 52 -32.15 -3.69 13.89
CA ALA A 52 -32.52 -2.97 12.68
C ALA A 52 -31.34 -2.21 12.03
N ALA A 53 -30.40 -1.71 12.83
CA ALA A 53 -29.24 -0.96 12.36
C ALA A 53 -28.08 -1.85 11.87
N LEU A 54 -28.00 -3.10 12.35
CA LEU A 54 -26.88 -4.00 12.07
C LEU A 54 -26.58 -4.18 10.56
N PRO A 55 -27.56 -4.38 9.66
CA PRO A 55 -27.28 -4.56 8.24
C PRO A 55 -26.57 -3.36 7.60
N GLU A 56 -26.99 -2.13 7.93
CA GLU A 56 -26.37 -0.91 7.40
C GLU A 56 -24.94 -0.72 7.96
N MET A 57 -24.75 -0.99 9.25
CA MET A 57 -23.42 -0.96 9.87
C MET A 57 -22.47 -1.97 9.22
N LEU A 58 -22.93 -3.20 8.94
CA LEU A 58 -22.14 -4.21 8.25
C LEU A 58 -21.85 -3.85 6.80
N ALA A 59 -22.78 -3.20 6.10
CA ALA A 59 -22.54 -2.70 4.75
C ALA A 59 -21.49 -1.59 4.72
N GLY A 60 -21.56 -0.64 5.66
CA GLY A 60 -20.55 0.40 5.82
C GLY A 60 -19.17 -0.18 6.16
N TRP A 61 -19.13 -1.15 7.07
CA TRP A 61 -17.88 -1.81 7.44
C TRP A 61 -17.27 -2.65 6.32
N GLU A 62 -18.09 -3.30 5.48
CA GLU A 62 -17.63 -3.99 4.27
C GLU A 62 -16.99 -3.02 3.27
N ALA A 63 -17.64 -1.88 3.04
CA ALA A 63 -17.12 -0.84 2.15
C ALA A 63 -15.78 -0.28 2.66
N ASP A 64 -15.66 -0.04 3.96
CA ASP A 64 -14.40 0.38 4.58
C ASP A 64 -13.30 -0.67 4.42
N GLY A 65 -13.62 -1.96 4.62
CA GLY A 65 -12.69 -3.07 4.38
C GLY A 65 -12.13 -3.06 2.96
N THR A 66 -13.01 -2.91 1.97
CA THR A 66 -12.61 -2.79 0.56
C THR A 66 -11.72 -1.57 0.33
N ARG A 67 -12.09 -0.40 0.86
CA ARG A 67 -11.31 0.84 0.71
C ARG A 67 -9.90 0.70 1.29
N PHE A 68 -9.76 0.15 2.50
CA PHE A 68 -8.45 -0.01 3.12
C PHE A 68 -7.58 -1.04 2.40
N GLY A 69 -8.16 -2.15 1.93
CA GLY A 69 -7.43 -3.12 1.09
C GLY A 69 -6.87 -2.49 -0.20
N GLN A 70 -7.65 -1.61 -0.84
CA GLN A 70 -7.19 -0.84 -2.00
C GLN A 70 -6.06 0.13 -1.66
N HIS A 71 -6.10 0.79 -0.49
CA HIS A 71 -5.04 1.70 -0.06
C HIS A 71 -3.70 0.98 0.14
N PHE A 72 -3.69 -0.20 0.77
CA PHE A 72 -2.47 -1.00 0.90
C PHE A 72 -1.88 -1.35 -0.47
N SER A 73 -2.73 -1.87 -1.37
CA SER A 73 -2.32 -2.27 -2.72
C SER A 73 -1.75 -1.08 -3.50
N ALA A 74 -2.42 0.07 -3.45
CA ALA A 74 -1.95 1.29 -4.11
C ALA A 74 -0.60 1.78 -3.55
N HIS A 75 -0.39 1.64 -2.25
CA HIS A 75 0.86 2.04 -1.61
C HIS A 75 2.01 1.09 -1.97
N ALA A 76 1.75 -0.22 -2.00
CA ALA A 76 2.71 -1.23 -2.46
C ALA A 76 3.14 -0.97 -3.92
N GLU A 77 2.17 -0.75 -4.82
CA GLU A 77 2.46 -0.42 -6.22
C GLU A 77 3.23 0.89 -6.39
N GLY A 78 2.94 1.88 -5.53
CA GLY A 78 3.71 3.13 -5.47
C GLY A 78 5.19 2.88 -5.15
N HIS A 79 5.48 2.02 -4.17
CA HIS A 79 6.84 1.65 -3.79
C HIS A 79 7.55 0.85 -4.87
N LYS A 80 6.90 -0.15 -5.47
CA LYS A 80 7.44 -0.91 -6.61
C LYS A 80 7.79 0.00 -7.78
N THR A 81 6.88 0.90 -8.13
CA THR A 81 7.08 1.89 -9.19
C THR A 81 8.24 2.83 -8.87
N ALA A 82 8.36 3.31 -7.64
CA ALA A 82 9.46 4.14 -7.21
C ALA A 82 10.81 3.41 -7.31
N ALA A 83 10.89 2.17 -6.83
CA ALA A 83 12.10 1.34 -6.91
C ALA A 83 12.59 1.19 -8.36
N VAL A 84 11.68 0.90 -9.30
CA VAL A 84 11.99 0.80 -10.73
C VAL A 84 12.52 2.13 -11.29
N LYS A 85 11.93 3.25 -10.89
CA LYS A 85 12.35 4.59 -11.35
C LYS A 85 13.75 4.95 -10.86
N TYR A 86 14.07 4.66 -9.60
CA TYR A 86 15.41 4.92 -9.05
C TYR A 86 16.47 4.07 -9.76
N VAL A 87 16.27 2.75 -9.86
CA VAL A 87 17.20 1.85 -10.58
C VAL A 87 17.44 2.31 -12.02
N ARG A 88 16.39 2.70 -12.75
CA ARG A 88 16.52 3.20 -14.12
C ARG A 88 17.32 4.51 -14.18
N THR A 89 17.08 5.42 -13.25
CA THR A 89 17.76 6.72 -13.20
C THR A 89 19.24 6.52 -12.91
N ASP A 90 19.58 5.70 -11.92
CA ASP A 90 20.98 5.43 -11.54
C ASP A 90 21.75 4.74 -12.65
N THR A 91 21.14 3.74 -13.31
CA THR A 91 21.74 3.04 -14.44
C THR A 91 22.00 3.99 -15.63
N GLY A 92 21.02 4.87 -15.93
CA GLY A 92 21.15 5.86 -16.99
C GLY A 92 22.26 6.89 -16.70
N ASN A 93 22.32 7.38 -15.46
CA ASN A 93 23.34 8.33 -15.03
C ASN A 93 24.74 7.70 -15.07
N ALA A 94 24.91 6.46 -14.59
CA ALA A 94 26.19 5.74 -14.62
C ALA A 94 26.69 5.51 -16.06
N SER A 95 25.78 5.18 -16.99
CA SER A 95 26.11 5.04 -18.41
C SER A 95 26.58 6.37 -19.02
N GLY A 96 25.86 7.46 -18.75
CA GLY A 96 26.24 8.79 -19.21
C GLY A 96 27.59 9.28 -18.67
N ILE A 97 27.94 8.95 -17.43
CA ILE A 97 29.26 9.23 -16.85
C ILE A 97 30.36 8.44 -17.57
N THR A 98 30.11 7.16 -17.84
CA THR A 98 31.05 6.28 -18.54
C THR A 98 31.32 6.76 -19.97
N ASP A 99 30.27 7.16 -20.69
CA ASP A 99 30.37 7.69 -22.05
C ASP A 99 31.14 9.02 -22.08
N ALA A 100 30.86 9.93 -21.14
CA ALA A 100 31.56 11.21 -21.04
C ALA A 100 33.05 11.02 -20.70
N GLY A 101 33.38 10.07 -19.82
CA GLY A 101 34.76 9.74 -19.47
C GLY A 101 35.55 9.07 -20.59
N SER A 102 34.87 8.29 -21.45
CA SER A 102 35.49 7.62 -22.60
C SER A 102 35.78 8.57 -23.77
N GLY A 103 35.22 9.78 -23.75
CA GLY A 103 35.44 10.83 -24.75
C GLY A 103 36.57 11.82 -24.41
N LEU A 104 37.24 11.66 -23.26
CA LEU A 104 38.43 12.41 -22.84
C LEU A 104 39.72 11.68 -23.23
#